data_AF-A0A949ALL7-F1
#
_entry.id   AF-A0A949ALL7-F1
#
_cell.length_a   1.000
_cell.length_b   1.000
_cell.length_c   1.000
_cell.angle_alpha   90.00
_cell.angle_beta   90.00
_cell.angle_gamma   90.00
#
_symmetry.space_group_name_H-M   'P 1'
#
loop_
_entity.id
_entity.type
_entity.pdbx_description
1 polymer ?
#
loop_
_entity_poly.entity_id
_entity_poly.type
_entity_poly.pdbx_seq_one_letter_code
_entity_poly.pdbx_strand_id
1 'polypeptide(L)'
;MRKILVLLVICLVFVGCTTTQKGAAIGGLGAAAVGGIIGHQSGKGAEGAAIGAAAGALGGYVVGEKMKQKFCPVCGRHFDDSVVYCPYDGDELKLRVK
;
A
#
# COMPACT_ATOMS: atom_id res chain seq x y z
N MET A 1 22.11 -4.61 21.58
CA MET A 1 22.65 -3.64 20.61
C MET A 1 22.40 -4.03 19.15
N ARG A 2 22.71 -5.26 18.69
CA ARG A 2 22.43 -5.71 17.30
C ARG A 2 20.97 -5.57 16.83
N LYS A 3 19.99 -5.90 17.70
CA LYS A 3 18.55 -5.81 17.38
C LYS A 3 18.07 -4.38 17.11
N ILE A 4 18.63 -3.41 17.82
CA ILE A 4 18.31 -1.99 17.67
C ILE A 4 18.81 -1.49 16.31
N LEU A 5 20.01 -1.93 15.90
CA LEU A 5 20.57 -1.58 14.59
C LEU A 5 19.71 -2.14 13.44
N VAL A 6 19.23 -3.38 13.55
CA VAL A 6 18.34 -4.00 12.55
C VAL A 6 17.00 -3.28 12.46
N LEU A 7 16.38 -2.95 13.59
CA LEU A 7 15.14 -2.16 13.63
C LEU A 7 15.30 -0.78 12.99
N LEU A 8 16.42 -0.11 13.24
CA LEU A 8 16.70 1.23 12.71
C LEU A 8 16.90 1.22 11.19
N VAL A 9 17.60 0.20 10.67
CA VAL A 9 17.75 -0.02 9.22
C VAL A 9 16.40 -0.32 8.57
N ILE A 10 15.56 -1.14 9.19
CA ILE A 10 14.20 -1.43 8.69
C ILE A 10 13.37 -0.14 8.62
N CYS A 11 13.38 0.69 9.67
CA CYS A 11 12.67 1.97 9.68
C CYS A 11 13.12 2.90 8.53
N LEU A 12 14.42 2.97 8.24
CA LEU A 12 14.96 3.78 7.14
C LEU A 12 14.42 3.33 5.77
N VAL A 13 14.31 2.02 5.54
CA VAL A 13 13.76 1.47 4.29
C VAL A 13 12.27 1.82 4.14
N PHE A 14 11.51 1.85 5.25
CA PHE A 14 10.09 2.22 5.22
C PHE A 14 9.84 3.71 4.94
N VAL A 15 10.78 4.61 5.21
CA VAL A 15 10.64 6.05 4.90
C VAL A 15 10.80 6.32 3.40
N GLY A 16 11.69 5.59 2.72
CA GLY A 16 11.94 5.76 1.28
C GLY A 16 10.93 5.10 0.35
N CYS A 17 10.13 4.15 0.83
CA CYS A 17 9.16 3.44 -0.01
C CYS A 17 7.96 4.32 -0.38
N THR A 18 7.64 4.33 -1.67
CA THR A 18 6.41 4.97 -2.19
C THR A 18 5.15 4.27 -1.67
N THR A 19 3.99 4.92 -1.73
CA THR A 19 2.69 4.32 -1.39
C THR A 19 2.44 3.01 -2.14
N THR A 20 2.84 2.96 -3.42
CA THR A 20 2.76 1.76 -4.26
C THR A 20 3.65 0.63 -3.75
N GLN A 21 4.91 0.92 -3.41
CA GLN A 21 5.83 -0.10 -2.87
C GLN A 21 5.39 -0.59 -1.50
N LYS A 22 4.85 0.30 -0.65
CA LYS A 22 4.26 -0.10 0.65
C LYS A 22 3.06 -1.00 0.44
N GLY A 23 2.16 -0.65 -0.48
CA GLY A 23 0.99 -1.47 -0.83
C GLY A 23 1.40 -2.85 -1.34
N ALA A 24 2.35 -2.92 -2.27
CA ALA A 24 2.88 -4.18 -2.79
C ALA A 24 3.59 -5.03 -1.72
N ALA A 25 4.41 -4.41 -0.87
CA ALA A 25 5.12 -5.13 0.19
C ALA A 25 4.17 -5.67 1.26
N ILE A 26 3.24 -4.84 1.74
CA ILE A 26 2.26 -5.24 2.76
C ILE A 26 1.28 -6.27 2.18
N GLY A 27 0.78 -6.03 0.97
CA GLY A 27 -0.11 -6.94 0.26
C GLY A 27 0.57 -8.29 -0.01
N GLY A 28 1.82 -8.28 -0.47
CA GLY A 28 2.60 -9.48 -0.73
C GLY A 28 2.91 -10.26 0.54
N LEU A 29 3.45 -9.63 1.58
CA LEU A 29 3.77 -10.32 2.83
C LEU A 29 2.52 -10.86 3.55
N GLY A 30 1.45 -10.08 3.59
CA GLY A 30 0.18 -10.51 4.18
C GLY A 30 -0.42 -11.69 3.44
N ALA A 31 -0.50 -11.62 2.11
CA ALA A 31 -1.03 -12.69 1.28
C ALA A 31 -0.11 -13.93 1.26
N ALA A 32 1.20 -13.77 1.39
CA ALA A 32 2.14 -14.89 1.52
C ALA A 32 1.91 -15.68 2.81
N ALA A 33 1.65 -14.99 3.93
CA ALA A 33 1.35 -15.65 5.20
C ALA A 33 0.05 -16.46 5.10
N VAL A 34 -1.01 -15.83 4.58
CA VAL A 34 -2.32 -16.50 4.40
C VAL A 34 -2.21 -17.66 3.42
N GLY A 35 -1.61 -17.43 2.25
CA GLY A 35 -1.38 -18.45 1.23
C GLY A 35 -0.50 -19.59 1.73
N GLY A 36 0.48 -19.29 2.58
CA GLY A 36 1.34 -20.28 3.23
C GLY A 36 0.58 -21.17 4.21
N ILE A 37 -0.29 -20.60 5.04
CA ILE A 37 -1.15 -21.34 5.98
C ILE A 37 -2.10 -22.27 5.20
N ILE A 38 -2.78 -21.73 4.18
CA ILE A 38 -3.73 -22.50 3.37
C ILE A 38 -3.01 -23.61 2.61
N GLY A 39 -1.90 -23.29 1.93
CA GLY A 39 -1.10 -24.26 1.19
C GLY A 39 -0.51 -25.33 2.10
N HIS A 40 -0.18 -25.01 3.35
CA HIS A 40 0.36 -25.96 4.31
C HIS A 40 -0.64 -27.09 4.63
N GLN A 41 -1.95 -26.80 4.61
CA GLN A 41 -2.99 -27.82 4.82
C GLN A 41 -3.01 -28.89 3.72
N SER A 42 -2.48 -28.58 2.53
CA SER A 42 -2.33 -29.52 1.40
C SER A 42 -0.89 -29.99 1.20
N GLY A 43 0.02 -29.74 2.15
CA GLY A 43 1.43 -30.10 2.04
C GLY A 43 2.25 -29.19 1.10
N LYS A 44 1.67 -28.09 0.61
CA LYS A 44 2.24 -27.14 -0.36
C LYS A 44 2.33 -25.72 0.21
N GLY A 45 2.79 -25.59 1.46
CA GLY A 45 2.87 -24.30 2.14
C GLY A 45 3.77 -23.29 1.43
N ALA A 46 4.92 -23.71 0.92
CA ALA A 46 5.84 -22.82 0.18
C ALA A 46 5.22 -22.33 -1.15
N GLU A 47 4.56 -23.22 -1.89
CA GLU A 47 3.84 -22.88 -3.12
C GLU A 47 2.68 -21.91 -2.84
N GLY A 48 1.88 -22.20 -1.82
CA GLY A 48 0.79 -21.32 -1.40
C GLY A 48 1.28 -19.94 -0.96
N ALA A 49 2.40 -19.88 -0.23
CA ALA A 49 3.03 -18.62 0.16
C ALA A 49 3.57 -17.84 -1.04
N ALA A 50 4.22 -18.51 -2.00
CA ALA A 50 4.75 -17.86 -3.19
C ALA A 50 3.64 -17.29 -4.08
N ILE A 51 2.58 -18.06 -4.30
CA ILE A 51 1.41 -17.63 -5.08
C ILE A 51 0.70 -16.47 -4.38
N GLY A 52 0.48 -16.60 -3.07
CA GLY A 52 -0.09 -15.55 -2.23
C GLY A 52 0.75 -14.26 -2.29
N ALA A 53 2.08 -14.38 -2.16
CA ALA A 53 2.99 -13.26 -2.24
C ALA A 53 2.88 -12.53 -3.58
N ALA A 54 2.92 -13.26 -4.69
CA ALA A 54 2.84 -12.69 -6.03
C ALA A 54 1.48 -11.99 -6.25
N ALA A 55 0.38 -12.66 -5.94
CA ALA A 55 -0.96 -12.10 -6.11
C ALA A 55 -1.18 -10.87 -5.21
N GLY A 56 -0.77 -10.95 -3.94
CA GLY A 56 -0.89 -9.84 -2.98
C GLY A 56 0.01 -8.66 -3.32
N ALA A 57 1.22 -8.90 -3.85
CA ALA A 57 2.11 -7.84 -4.29
C ALA A 57 1.56 -7.10 -5.51
N LEU A 58 1.04 -7.84 -6.50
CA LEU A 58 0.41 -7.25 -7.68
C LEU A 58 -0.86 -6.48 -7.31
N GLY A 59 -1.72 -7.05 -6.46
CA GLY A 59 -2.92 -6.36 -5.97
C GLY A 59 -2.57 -5.09 -5.19
N GLY A 60 -1.59 -5.17 -4.29
CA GLY A 60 -1.10 -4.03 -3.52
C GLY A 60 -0.45 -2.94 -4.38
N TYR A 61 0.25 -3.33 -5.46
CA TYR A 61 0.81 -2.41 -6.45
C TYR A 61 -0.31 -1.64 -7.18
N VAL A 62 -1.30 -2.35 -7.71
CA VAL A 62 -2.41 -1.74 -8.46
C VAL A 62 -3.20 -0.79 -7.56
N VAL A 63 -3.55 -1.22 -6.34
CA VAL A 63 -4.24 -0.36 -5.39
C VAL A 63 -3.40 0.88 -5.10
N GLY A 64 -2.12 0.72 -4.77
CA GLY A 64 -1.23 1.84 -4.47
C GLY A 64 -1.06 2.85 -5.61
N GLU A 65 -1.13 2.43 -6.88
CA GLU A 65 -1.19 3.34 -8.03
C GLU A 65 -2.52 4.09 -8.16
N LYS A 66 -3.63 3.46 -7.78
CA LYS A 66 -4.98 4.05 -7.89
C LYS A 66 -5.36 4.91 -6.67
N MET A 67 -4.61 4.84 -5.57
CA MET A 67 -4.76 5.73 -4.42
C MET A 67 -4.37 7.16 -4.81
N LYS A 68 -5.28 7.87 -5.46
CA LYS A 68 -5.16 9.28 -5.79
C LYS A 68 -5.78 10.10 -4.67
N GLN A 69 -5.17 11.24 -4.39
CA GLN A 69 -5.72 12.23 -3.47
C GLN A 69 -6.15 13.41 -4.31
N LYS A 70 -7.32 13.97 -4.00
CA LYS A 70 -7.76 15.22 -4.61
C LYS A 70 -7.30 16.38 -3.74
N PHE A 71 -7.04 17.51 -4.37
CA PHE A 71 -6.69 18.74 -3.66
C PHE A 71 -7.58 19.88 -4.12
N CYS A 72 -7.89 20.79 -3.20
CA CYS A 72 -8.58 22.03 -3.53
C CYS A 72 -7.55 23.05 -4.04
N PRO A 73 -7.71 23.61 -5.26
CA PRO A 73 -6.79 24.61 -5.79
C PRO A 73 -6.87 25.96 -5.07
N VAL A 74 -7.97 26.24 -4.36
CA VAL A 74 -8.20 27.51 -3.65
C VAL A 74 -7.66 27.47 -2.22
N CYS A 75 -8.09 26.50 -1.40
CA CYS A 75 -7.64 26.41 -0.01
C CYS A 75 -6.44 25.50 0.23
N GLY A 76 -5.95 24.76 -0.78
CA GLY A 76 -4.77 23.89 -0.69
C GLY A 76 -4.95 22.63 0.14
N ARG A 77 -6.16 22.34 0.63
CA ARG A 77 -6.46 21.15 1.43
C ARG A 77 -6.59 19.90 0.57
N HIS A 78 -6.21 18.78 1.17
CA HIS A 78 -6.28 17.45 0.59
C HIS A 78 -7.54 16.74 1.07
N PHE A 79 -8.22 16.08 0.15
CA PHE A 79 -9.43 15.31 0.41
C PHE A 79 -9.32 13.93 -0.22
N ASP A 80 -10.10 13.02 0.35
CA ASP A 80 -10.26 11.69 -0.22
C ASP A 80 -10.91 11.76 -1.62
N ASP A 81 -10.61 10.77 -2.46
CA ASP A 81 -11.12 10.72 -3.83
C ASP A 81 -12.66 10.65 -3.90
N SER A 82 -13.32 10.21 -2.83
CA SER A 82 -14.77 10.19 -2.69
C SER A 82 -15.43 11.58 -2.67
N VAL A 83 -14.69 12.64 -2.35
CA VAL A 83 -15.21 14.00 -2.32
C VAL A 83 -14.98 14.68 -3.68
N VAL A 84 -16.03 15.24 -4.28
CA VAL A 84 -15.95 15.92 -5.60
C VAL A 84 -15.77 17.43 -5.44
N TYR A 85 -16.46 18.04 -4.47
CA TYR A 85 -16.46 19.49 -4.23
C TYR A 85 -15.89 19.82 -2.85
N CYS A 86 -15.18 20.93 -2.73
CA CYS A 86 -14.66 21.38 -1.45
C CYS A 86 -15.82 21.83 -0.53
N PRO A 87 -15.98 21.26 0.68
CA PRO A 87 -17.11 21.59 1.57
C PRO A 87 -17.04 23.01 2.17
N TYR A 88 -15.95 23.74 1.92
CA TYR A 88 -15.74 25.09 2.44
C TYR A 88 -15.93 26.16 1.36
N ASP A 89 -15.45 25.87 0.15
CA ASP A 89 -15.33 26.87 -0.92
C ASP A 89 -16.26 26.55 -2.11
N GLY A 90 -16.79 25.32 -2.19
CA GLY A 90 -17.65 24.87 -3.29
C GLY A 90 -16.92 24.49 -4.58
N ASP A 91 -15.61 24.76 -4.69
CA ASP A 91 -14.81 24.46 -5.87
C ASP A 91 -14.62 22.96 -6.12
N GLU A 92 -14.48 22.59 -7.40
CA GLU A 92 -14.20 21.23 -7.82
C GLU A 92 -12.77 20.83 -7.43
N LEU A 93 -12.65 19.70 -6.75
CA LEU A 93 -11.37 19.17 -6.29
C LEU A 93 -10.61 18.54 -7.46
N LYS A 94 -9.36 18.92 -7.65
CA LYS A 94 -8.52 18.38 -8.72
C LYS A 94 -7.74 17.17 -8.26
N LEU A 95 -7.70 16.15 -9.11
CA LEU A 95 -6.85 14.98 -8.90
C LEU A 95 -5.39 15.39 -8.95
N ARG A 96 -4.63 15.05 -7.90
CA ARG A 96 -3.17 15.10 -7.98
C ARG A 96 -2.71 13.86 -8.76
N VAL A 97 -2.68 13.98 -10.08
CA VAL A 97 -2.07 12.97 -10.95
C VAL A 97 -0.56 13.08 -10.74
N LYS A 98 0.05 11.98 -10.27
CA LYS A 98 1.48 11.89 -10.00
C LYS A 98 2.28 11.90 -11.30
#